data_AF-A0A964QX22-F1
#
_entry.id   AF-A0A964QX22-F1
#
_cell.length_a   1.000
_cell.length_b   1.000
_cell.length_c   1.000
_cell.angle_alpha   90.00
_cell.angle_beta   90.00
_cell.angle_gamma   90.00
#
_symmetry.space_group_name_H-M   'P 1'
#
loop_
_entity.id
_entity.type
_entity.pdbx_description
1 polymer ?
#
loop_
_entity_poly.entity_id
_entity_poly.type
_entity_poly.pdbx_seq_one_letter_code
_entity_poly.pdbx_strand_id
1 'polypeptide(L)' 'MIPSEELAQLAALYDRFANHLDPLTSEWKRCKQEYHEALGDLHQRFGVGIAYEEFRREAQRACFLRLRAQDKPTTPPPKA' A
#
# COMPACT_ATOMS: atom_id res chain seq x y z
N MET A 1 3.32 -8.59 -12.31
CA MET A 1 4.17 -8.17 -11.19
C MET A 1 4.08 -6.64 -11.10
N ILE A 2 3.62 -6.11 -9.96
CA ILE A 2 3.42 -4.66 -9.78
C ILE A 2 4.81 -3.99 -9.67
N PRO A 3 5.09 -2.89 -10.40
CA PRO A 3 6.36 -2.19 -10.31
C PRO A 3 6.55 -1.54 -8.93
N SER A 4 7.80 -1.45 -8.50
CA SER A 4 8.19 -0.99 -7.16
C SER A 4 7.74 0.44 -6.83
N GLU A 5 7.69 1.33 -7.82
CA GLU A 5 7.25 2.73 -7.67
C GLU A 5 5.74 2.80 -7.41
N GLU A 6 4.93 2.13 -8.22
CA GLU A 6 3.47 2.06 -8.03
C GLU A 6 3.14 1.41 -6.67
N LEU A 7 3.88 0.37 -6.29
CA LEU A 7 3.73 -0.26 -4.98
C LEU A 7 4.09 0.69 -3.83
N ALA A 8 5.10 1.55 -4.01
CA ALA A 8 5.49 2.55 -3.01
C ALA A 8 4.40 3.63 -2.86
N GLN A 9 3.83 4.09 -3.97
CA GLN A 9 2.70 5.03 -3.96
C GLN A 9 1.48 4.44 -3.27
N LEU A 10 1.13 3.20 -3.62
CA LEU A 10 0.02 2.47 -3.03
C LEU A 10 0.23 2.24 -1.52
N ALA A 11 1.47 1.91 -1.11
CA ALA A 11 1.83 1.74 0.30
C ALA A 11 1.76 3.04 1.09
N ALA A 12 2.13 4.18 0.50
CA ALA A 12 2.03 5.49 1.15
C ALA A 12 0.58 5.94 1.34
N LEU A 13 -0.29 5.69 0.36
CA LEU A 13 -1.74 5.90 0.50
C LEU A 13 -2.32 4.99 1.58
N TYR A 14 -1.88 3.73 1.60
CA TYR A 14 -2.30 2.75 2.61
C TYR A 14 -1.90 3.19 4.01
N ASP A 15 -0.65 3.58 4.20
CA ASP A 15 -0.13 4.10 5.46
C ASP A 15 -0.89 5.34 5.92
N ARG A 16 -1.13 6.31 5.02
CA ARG A 16 -1.90 7.51 5.37
C ARG A 16 -3.30 7.17 5.86
N PHE A 17 -4.06 6.36 5.14
CA PHE A 17 -5.42 6.06 5.59
C PHE A 17 -5.43 5.14 6.83
N ALA A 18 -4.43 4.26 7.00
CA ALA A 18 -4.33 3.34 8.12
C ALA A 18 -3.82 4.02 9.41
N ASN A 19 -2.93 5.02 9.30
CA ASN A 19 -2.45 5.84 10.41
C ASN A 19 -3.40 7.00 10.75
N HIS A 20 -4.34 7.35 9.87
CA HIS A 20 -5.38 8.30 10.23
C HIS A 20 -6.27 7.71 11.31
N LEU A 21 -6.18 8.28 12.52
CA LEU A 21 -6.95 7.88 13.70
C LEU A 21 -8.44 8.16 13.56
N ASP A 22 -8.83 9.09 12.67
CA ASP A 22 -10.19 9.62 12.63
C ASP A 22 -10.91 9.27 11.29
N PRO A 23 -11.69 8.17 11.26
CA PRO A 23 -12.36 7.68 10.05
C PRO A 23 -13.51 8.60 9.58
N LEU A 24 -13.85 9.64 10.34
CA LEU A 24 -14.90 10.60 10.00
C LEU A 24 -14.38 11.81 9.21
N THR A 25 -13.06 11.99 9.15
CA THR A 25 -12.45 13.12 8.44
C THR A 25 -12.59 12.99 6.92
N SER A 26 -12.80 14.13 6.27
CA SER A 26 -12.84 14.22 4.80
C SER A 26 -11.51 13.76 4.17
N GLU A 27 -10.39 13.96 4.86
CA GLU A 27 -9.08 13.46 4.45
C GLU A 27 -9.01 11.94 4.44
N TRP A 28 -9.54 11.26 5.47
CA TRP A 28 -9.60 9.79 5.48
C TRP A 28 -10.44 9.25 4.32
N LYS A 29 -11.63 9.84 4.09
CA LYS A 29 -12.50 9.47 2.96
C LYS A 29 -11.80 9.66 1.62
N ARG A 30 -11.11 10.80 1.45
CA ARG A 30 -10.35 11.10 0.24
C ARG A 30 -9.19 10.13 0.04
N CYS A 31 -8.37 9.88 1.07
CA CYS A 31 -7.26 8.92 0.99
C CYS A 31 -7.75 7.50 0.67
N LYS A 32 -8.87 7.07 1.26
CA LYS A 32 -9.49 5.78 0.95
C LYS A 32 -9.94 5.70 -0.51
N GLN A 33 -10.53 6.78 -1.03
CA GLN A 33 -10.99 6.83 -2.42
C GLN A 33 -9.80 6.79 -3.38
N GLU A 34 -8.78 7.62 -3.14
CA GLU A 34 -7.53 7.62 -3.93
C GLU A 34 -6.83 6.25 -3.90
N TYR A 35 -6.81 5.57 -2.75
CA TYR A 35 -6.29 4.20 -2.64
C TYR A 35 -7.06 3.21 -3.51
N HIS A 36 -8.41 3.26 -3.48
CA HIS A 36 -9.24 2.37 -4.28
C HIS A 36 -9.10 2.63 -5.78
N GLU A 37 -8.99 3.89 -6.19
CA GLU A 37 -8.78 4.28 -7.59
C GLU A 37 -7.41 3.80 -8.08
N ALA A 38 -6.33 4.06 -7.32
CA ALA A 38 -4.99 3.58 -7.66
C ALA A 38 -4.95 2.05 -7.76
N LEU A 39 -5.63 1.35 -6.84
CA LEU A 39 -5.71 -0.11 -6.88
C LEU A 39 -6.50 -0.62 -8.10
N GLY A 40 -7.55 0.09 -8.51
CA GLY A 40 -8.32 -0.19 -9.73
C GLY A 40 -7.50 0.00 -11.00
N ASP A 41 -6.77 1.11 -11.11
CA ASP A 41 -5.87 1.37 -12.24
C ASP A 41 -4.78 0.30 -12.34
N LEU A 42 -4.18 -0.07 -11.20
CA LEU A 42 -3.20 -1.13 -11.13
C LEU A 42 -3.77 -2.50 -11.48
N HIS A 43 -5.01 -2.80 -11.07
CA HIS A 43 -5.66 -4.04 -11.45
C HIS A 43 -5.95 -4.08 -12.95
N GLN A 44 -6.37 -2.96 -13.55
CA GLN A 44 -6.61 -2.88 -14.99
C GLN A 44 -5.32 -3.05 -15.80
N ARG A 45 -4.19 -2.54 -15.30
CA ARG A 45 -2.88 -2.58 -15.99
C ARG A 45 -2.10 -3.86 -15.76
N PHE A 46 -2.13 -4.40 -14.54
CA PHE A 46 -1.29 -5.52 -14.10
C PHE A 46 -2.06 -6.76 -13.63
N GLY A 47 -3.37 -6.64 -13.41
CA GLY A 47 -4.26 -7.71 -12.91
C GLY A 47 -4.96 -8.50 -14.01
N VAL A 48 -4.46 -8.48 -15.24
CA VAL A 48 -5.00 -9.27 -16.36
C VAL A 48 -4.99 -10.75 -15.98
N GLY A 49 -6.17 -11.36 -15.91
CA GLY A 49 -6.34 -12.77 -15.55
C GLY A 49 -6.47 -13.06 -14.05
N ILE A 50 -6.51 -12.04 -13.20
CA ILE A 50 -6.64 -12.17 -11.74
C ILE A 50 -7.92 -11.46 -11.29
N ALA A 51 -8.68 -12.04 -10.35
CA ALA A 51 -9.82 -11.35 -9.76
C ALA A 51 -9.36 -10.10 -8.99
N TYR A 52 -10.15 -9.03 -9.02
CA TYR A 52 -9.84 -7.77 -8.32
C TYR A 52 -9.59 -8.00 -6.82
N GLU A 53 -10.36 -8.89 -6.18
CA GLU A 53 -10.18 -9.22 -4.76
C GLU A 53 -8.85 -9.92 -4.45
N GLU A 54 -8.42 -10.83 -5.32
CA GLU A 54 -7.13 -11.52 -5.21
C GLU A 54 -5.98 -10.53 -5.39
N PHE A 55 -6.06 -9.71 -6.44
CA PHE A 55 -5.08 -8.65 -6.71
C PHE A 55 -5.00 -7.66 -5.54
N ARG A 56 -6.15 -7.27 -4.98
CA ARG A 56 -6.22 -6.40 -3.80
C ARG A 56 -5.50 -7.01 -2.60
N ARG A 57 -5.74 -8.28 -2.30
CA ARG A 57 -5.10 -8.97 -1.16
C ARG A 57 -3.58 -9.05 -1.35
N GLU A 58 -3.14 -9.34 -2.56
CA GLU A 58 -1.72 -9.40 -2.89
C GLU A 58 -1.06 -8.02 -2.80
N ALA A 59 -1.69 -6.98 -3.36
CA ALA A 59 -1.22 -5.61 -3.25
C ALA A 59 -1.16 -5.14 -1.79
N GLN A 60 -2.17 -5.46 -0.98
CA GLN A 60 -2.18 -5.16 0.46
C GLN A 60 -1.04 -5.86 1.20
N ARG A 61 -0.78 -7.14 0.92
CA ARG A 61 0.37 -7.87 1.48
C ARG A 61 1.69 -7.22 1.10
N ALA A 62 1.85 -6.87 -0.18
CA ALA A 62 3.06 -6.24 -0.68
C ALA A 62 3.28 -4.85 -0.04
N CYS A 63 2.23 -4.05 0.13
CA CYS A 63 2.28 -2.79 0.87
C CYS A 63 2.72 -3.02 2.32
N PHE A 64 2.10 -3.97 3.02
CA PHE A 64 2.43 -4.26 4.42
C PHE A 64 3.87 -4.74 4.60
N LEU A 65 4.35 -5.62 3.72
CA LEU A 65 5.74 -6.09 3.72
C LEU A 65 6.72 -4.92 3.50
N ARG A 66 6.39 -4.00 2.60
CA ARG A 66 7.20 -2.80 2.35
C ARG A 66 7.20 -1.84 3.52
N LEU A 67 6.03 -1.54 4.10
CA LEU A 67 5.94 -0.68 5.28
C LEU A 67 6.72 -1.26 6.44
N ARG A 68 6.61 -2.57 6.68
CA ARG A 68 7.40 -3.28 7.70
C ARG A 68 8.91 -3.26 7.39
N ALA A 69 9.30 -3.34 6.12
CA ALA A 69 10.71 -3.24 5.73
C ALA A 69 11.27 -1.82 5.93
N GLN A 70 10.43 -0.78 5.80
CA GLN A 70 10.77 0.62 6.06
C GLN A 70 10.76 0.96 7.56
N ASP A 71 9.85 0.36 8.33
CA ASP A 71 9.73 0.51 9.78
C ASP A 71 10.90 -0.14 10.53
N LYS A 72 11.55 -1.16 9.94
CA LYS A 72 12.74 -1.76 10.53
C LYS A 72 13.88 -0.71 10.47
N PRO A 73 14.28 -0.09 11.60
CA PRO A 73 15.47 0.74 11.57
C PRO A 73 16.62 -0.15 11.17
N THR A 74 17.37 0.28 10.17
CA THR A 74 18.64 -0.37 9.81
C THR A 74 19.64 0.04 10.90
N THR A 75 19.50 -0.49 12.11
CA THR A 75 20.60 -0.50 13.07
C THR A 75 21.48 -1.69 12.71
N PRO A 76 22.67 -1.47 12.12
CA PRO A 76 23.65 -2.54 12.05
C PRO A 76 23.97 -2.97 13.50
N PRO A 77 24.15 -4.27 13.77
CA PRO A 77 24.56 -4.70 15.10
C PRO A 77 25.89 -4.00 15.46
N PRO A 78 26.02 -3.46 16.69
CA PRO A 78 27.30 -2.92 17.12
C PRO A 78 28.34 -4.04 17.05
N LYS A 79 29.39 -3.83 16.24
CA LYS A 79 30.56 -4.72 16.22
C LYS A 79 31.16 -4.72 17.62
N ALA A 80 31.11 -5.89 18.27
CA ALA A 80 31.85 -6.19 19.49
C ALA A 80 33.34 -6.38 19.20
#